data_AF-A0A9D7NRY0-F1
#
_entry.id   AF-A0A9D7NRY0-F1
#
_cell.length_a   1.000
_cell.length_b   1.000
_cell.length_c   1.000
_cell.angle_alpha   90.00
_cell.angle_beta   90.00
_cell.angle_gamma   90.00
#
_symmetry.space_group_name_H-M   'P 1'
#
loop_
_entity.id
_entity.type
_entity.pdbx_description
1 polymer ?
#
loop_
_entity_poly.entity_id
_entity_poly.type
_entity_poly.pdbx_seq_one_letter_code
_entity_poly.pdbx_strand_id
1 'polypeptide(L)'
;MWGNQNHQFNEATMGYSNNLSGLDYRTRGWTNPGAINYMESHDEERLMYKNLQFGNIAGGYSVKNLSTALKRQELAAVLFYSIPGPKMLWQFGELGYDYSINHCTNGTVNNACRLDPKPIRWDYLNQPERKQLFEVTRSLLFLRKNYEVFHTKDFTAQLSSSSEKQTILRSADLNVVVAGNFGVSSSSFTVNFPAAGKWYNYFTRDSITVNGTSQTINFQAGQYSLWTSRKLPNAPALILTSTREELQARHQLDVFPNPTQGAIQVRFTLPEAEWVKVQLFNNLGQVVATLAQGQMGAGPQQVQWKEKLSPGLYYLRMQVGRGVLSQAVVVQ
;
A
#
# COMPACT_ATOMS: atom_id res chain seq x y z
N MET A 1 26.37 -14.97 -0.69
CA MET A 1 26.18 -14.94 -2.15
C MET A 1 25.02 -14.01 -2.48
N TRP A 2 25.11 -13.27 -3.58
CA TRP A 2 24.09 -12.32 -4.01
C TRP A 2 22.94 -12.99 -4.76
N GLY A 3 21.71 -12.57 -4.50
CA GLY A 3 20.50 -13.06 -5.14
C GLY A 3 19.83 -11.96 -5.95
N ASN A 4 20.29 -11.75 -7.18
CA ASN A 4 19.68 -10.78 -8.08
C ASN A 4 18.25 -11.22 -8.43
N GLN A 5 17.26 -10.41 -8.08
CA GLN A 5 15.86 -10.60 -8.47
C GLN A 5 15.31 -9.39 -9.24
N ASN A 6 16.18 -8.51 -9.73
CA ASN A 6 15.80 -7.22 -10.31
C ASN A 6 14.89 -7.38 -11.53
N HIS A 7 15.28 -8.18 -12.51
CA HIS A 7 14.44 -8.43 -13.69
C HIS A 7 13.06 -8.93 -13.26
N GLN A 8 13.05 -9.89 -12.33
CA GLN A 8 11.81 -10.55 -11.97
C GLN A 8 10.84 -9.62 -11.25
N PHE A 9 11.34 -8.79 -10.34
CA PHE A 9 10.52 -7.79 -9.67
C PHE A 9 10.10 -6.67 -10.60
N ASN A 10 10.95 -6.24 -11.52
CA ASN A 10 10.59 -5.25 -12.54
C ASN A 10 9.38 -5.69 -13.35
N GLU A 11 9.38 -6.91 -13.90
CA GLU A 11 8.24 -7.43 -14.64
C GLU A 11 6.99 -7.53 -13.76
N ALA A 12 7.14 -8.05 -12.54
CA ALA A 12 6.04 -8.18 -11.61
C ALA A 12 5.45 -6.82 -11.21
N THR A 13 6.25 -5.81 -10.86
CA THR A 13 5.73 -4.49 -10.45
C THR A 13 5.13 -3.72 -11.60
N MET A 14 5.65 -3.89 -12.82
CA MET A 14 5.05 -3.32 -14.03
C MET A 14 3.69 -3.94 -14.36
N GLY A 15 3.34 -5.10 -13.79
CA GLY A 15 2.06 -5.76 -14.04
C GLY A 15 2.11 -6.82 -15.13
N TYR A 16 3.28 -7.41 -15.37
CA TYR A 16 3.49 -8.54 -16.27
C TYR A 16 3.64 -9.85 -15.48
N SER A 17 3.21 -10.95 -16.10
CA SER A 17 3.35 -12.29 -15.54
C SER A 17 4.82 -12.66 -15.42
N ASN A 18 5.24 -13.05 -14.21
CA ASN A 18 6.61 -13.45 -13.98
C ASN A 18 6.81 -14.28 -12.69
N ASN A 19 7.87 -15.09 -12.66
CA ASN A 19 8.20 -16.01 -11.58
C ASN A 19 9.19 -15.39 -10.59
N LEU A 20 8.79 -15.30 -9.31
CA LEU A 20 9.59 -14.79 -8.18
C LEU A 20 10.11 -15.90 -7.26
N SER A 21 10.00 -17.17 -7.67
CA SER A 21 10.42 -18.33 -6.85
C SER A 21 11.92 -18.34 -6.54
N GLY A 22 12.73 -17.60 -7.31
CA GLY A 22 14.16 -17.40 -7.04
C GLY A 22 14.47 -16.74 -5.70
N LEU A 23 13.47 -16.15 -5.02
CA LEU A 23 13.55 -15.65 -3.64
C LEU A 23 13.62 -16.78 -2.60
N ASP A 24 13.01 -17.92 -2.90
CA ASP A 24 13.07 -19.11 -2.07
C ASP A 24 14.41 -19.83 -2.31
N TYR A 25 15.27 -19.83 -1.30
CA TYR A 25 16.60 -20.44 -1.36
C TYR A 25 16.56 -21.94 -1.70
N ARG A 26 15.44 -22.63 -1.42
CA ARG A 26 15.27 -24.06 -1.71
C ARG A 26 15.23 -24.32 -3.21
N THR A 27 14.77 -23.36 -4.02
CA THR A 27 14.78 -23.48 -5.49
C THR A 27 16.20 -23.47 -6.06
N ARG A 28 17.19 -23.06 -5.26
CA ARG A 28 18.62 -23.09 -5.60
C ARG A 28 19.33 -24.31 -5.01
N GLY A 29 18.59 -25.27 -4.44
CA GLY A 29 19.12 -26.46 -3.78
C GLY A 29 19.79 -26.19 -2.43
N TRP A 30 19.54 -25.03 -1.81
CA TRP A 30 20.18 -24.69 -0.53
C TRP A 30 19.34 -25.16 0.66
N THR A 31 20.01 -25.46 1.77
CA THR A 31 19.38 -25.86 3.03
C THR A 31 19.22 -24.70 4.02
N ASN A 32 19.88 -23.56 3.75
CA ASN A 32 19.82 -22.35 4.57
C ASN A 32 19.56 -21.10 3.72
N PRO A 33 18.82 -20.11 4.25
CA PRO A 33 18.52 -18.86 3.54
C PRO A 33 19.71 -17.88 3.56
N GLY A 34 20.84 -18.24 2.96
CA GLY A 34 22.08 -17.44 2.96
C GLY A 34 22.24 -16.43 1.82
N ALA A 35 21.25 -16.33 0.92
CA ALA A 35 21.33 -15.44 -0.24
C ALA A 35 20.90 -14.03 0.16
N ILE A 36 21.74 -13.04 -0.12
CA ILE A 36 21.37 -11.63 0.00
C ILE A 36 20.54 -11.30 -1.24
N ASN A 37 19.23 -11.51 -1.13
CA ASN A 37 18.31 -11.17 -2.21
C ASN A 37 18.13 -9.66 -2.29
N TYR A 38 17.98 -9.13 -3.51
CA TYR A 38 17.75 -7.71 -3.76
C TYR A 38 16.83 -7.52 -4.96
N MET A 39 15.98 -6.48 -4.90
CA MET A 39 15.14 -6.06 -6.02
C MET A 39 15.84 -4.99 -6.88
N GLU A 40 16.72 -4.21 -6.27
CA GLU A 40 17.43 -3.10 -6.90
C GLU A 40 18.88 -3.10 -6.43
N SER A 41 19.76 -2.59 -7.28
CA SER A 41 21.15 -2.29 -6.94
C SER A 41 21.64 -1.09 -7.75
N HIS A 42 22.94 -0.83 -7.76
CA HIS A 42 23.56 0.18 -8.62
C HIS A 42 23.70 -0.27 -10.08
N ASP A 43 23.65 -1.57 -10.35
CA ASP A 43 23.94 -2.14 -11.67
C ASP A 43 22.69 -2.30 -12.55
N GLU A 44 21.50 -2.43 -11.96
CA GLU A 44 20.25 -2.67 -12.69
C GLU A 44 19.21 -1.56 -12.49
N GLU A 45 18.27 -1.46 -13.44
CA GLU A 45 17.28 -0.38 -13.46
C GLU A 45 16.26 -0.47 -12.33
N ARG A 46 15.83 0.69 -11.87
CA ARG A 46 14.92 0.85 -10.73
C ARG A 46 13.50 0.47 -11.10
N LEU A 47 12.84 -0.23 -10.19
CA LEU A 47 11.45 -0.68 -10.33
C LEU A 47 10.53 0.51 -10.53
N MET A 48 10.72 1.58 -9.76
CA MET A 48 9.84 2.74 -9.88
C MET A 48 10.00 3.43 -11.24
N TYR A 49 11.23 3.59 -11.73
CA TYR A 49 11.46 4.13 -13.07
C TYR A 49 10.79 3.26 -14.14
N LYS A 50 10.99 1.94 -14.10
CA LYS A 50 10.34 1.03 -15.06
C LYS A 50 8.82 1.04 -14.96
N ASN A 51 8.25 1.09 -13.76
CA ASN A 51 6.79 1.21 -13.58
C ASN A 51 6.23 2.44 -14.30
N LEU A 52 6.86 3.60 -14.14
CA LEU A 52 6.41 4.86 -14.75
C LEU A 52 6.56 4.86 -16.28
N GLN A 53 7.64 4.30 -16.80
CA GLN A 53 7.91 4.32 -18.26
C GLN A 53 7.18 3.19 -19.01
N PHE A 54 7.18 1.99 -18.44
CA PHE A 54 6.84 0.75 -19.13
C PHE A 54 5.76 -0.07 -18.41
N GLY A 55 5.15 0.47 -17.35
CA GLY A 55 4.06 -0.18 -16.63
C GLY A 55 2.88 -0.53 -17.54
N ASN A 56 2.31 -1.70 -17.28
CA ASN A 56 1.13 -2.22 -17.96
C ASN A 56 -0.13 -1.40 -17.61
N ILE A 57 -1.10 -1.40 -18.51
CA ILE A 57 -2.35 -0.63 -18.42
C ILE A 57 -3.50 -1.56 -18.81
N ALA A 58 -4.54 -1.60 -17.99
CA ALA A 58 -5.79 -2.31 -18.31
C ALA A 58 -6.99 -1.52 -17.80
N GLY A 59 -7.92 -1.19 -18.70
CA GLY A 59 -9.06 -0.33 -18.36
C GLY A 59 -8.61 1.00 -17.74
N GLY A 60 -9.20 1.37 -16.61
CA GLY A 60 -8.81 2.57 -15.84
C GLY A 60 -7.55 2.41 -14.97
N TYR A 61 -6.97 1.21 -14.90
CA TYR A 61 -5.79 0.94 -14.08
C TYR A 61 -4.50 1.11 -14.91
N SER A 62 -3.69 2.11 -14.55
CA SER A 62 -2.39 2.35 -15.19
C SER A 62 -1.27 2.30 -14.16
N VAL A 63 -0.33 1.37 -14.34
CA VAL A 63 0.89 1.30 -13.52
C VAL A 63 1.82 2.49 -13.78
N LYS A 64 1.63 3.22 -14.89
CA LYS A 64 2.40 4.44 -15.19
C LYS A 64 2.01 5.64 -14.32
N ASN A 65 0.88 5.58 -13.63
CA ASN A 65 0.48 6.61 -12.69
C ASN A 65 1.29 6.49 -11.39
N LEU A 66 1.86 7.60 -10.90
CA LEU A 66 2.72 7.64 -9.70
C LEU A 66 2.07 6.93 -8.50
N SER A 67 0.82 7.28 -8.17
CA SER A 67 0.11 6.68 -7.03
C SER A 67 -0.07 5.17 -7.19
N THR A 68 -0.39 4.69 -8.40
CA THR A 68 -0.49 3.25 -8.69
C THR A 68 0.87 2.57 -8.58
N ALA A 69 1.91 3.13 -9.21
CA ALA A 69 3.27 2.60 -9.19
C ALA A 69 3.83 2.48 -7.76
N LEU A 70 3.55 3.45 -6.89
CA LEU A 70 3.93 3.38 -5.47
C LEU A 70 3.23 2.23 -4.75
N LYS A 71 1.94 1.98 -5.04
CA LYS A 71 1.23 0.79 -4.52
C LYS A 71 1.83 -0.52 -5.03
N ARG A 72 2.33 -0.56 -6.27
CA ARG A 72 3.09 -1.72 -6.79
C ARG A 72 4.39 -1.95 -6.01
N GLN A 73 5.10 -0.88 -5.64
CA GLN A 73 6.29 -0.96 -4.78
C GLN A 73 5.94 -1.48 -3.39
N GLU A 74 4.82 -1.05 -2.81
CA GLU A 74 4.35 -1.57 -1.52
C GLU A 74 4.08 -3.08 -1.59
N LEU A 75 3.34 -3.55 -2.61
CA LEU A 75 3.08 -4.98 -2.84
C LEU A 75 4.39 -5.78 -3.00
N ALA A 76 5.35 -5.27 -3.78
CA ALA A 76 6.65 -5.90 -3.94
C ALA A 76 7.40 -5.98 -2.61
N ALA A 77 7.43 -4.91 -1.82
CA ALA A 77 8.08 -4.87 -0.52
C ALA A 77 7.47 -5.87 0.45
N VAL A 78 6.13 -5.94 0.55
CA VAL A 78 5.44 -6.88 1.45
C VAL A 78 5.80 -8.33 1.13
N LEU A 79 5.80 -8.70 -0.15
CA LEU A 79 6.21 -10.03 -0.57
C LEU A 79 7.71 -10.27 -0.28
N PHE A 80 8.58 -9.37 -0.74
CA PHE A 80 10.03 -9.50 -0.65
C PHE A 80 10.53 -9.62 0.80
N TYR A 81 10.04 -8.76 1.70
CA TYR A 81 10.44 -8.76 3.10
C TYR A 81 9.78 -9.87 3.92
N SER A 82 8.71 -10.50 3.42
CA SER A 82 8.13 -11.67 4.10
C SER A 82 8.96 -12.94 3.93
N ILE A 83 9.73 -13.07 2.85
CA ILE A 83 10.49 -14.28 2.57
C ILE A 83 11.75 -14.36 3.46
N PRO A 84 12.04 -15.50 4.11
CA PRO A 84 13.23 -15.68 4.94
C PRO A 84 14.57 -15.40 4.24
N GLY A 85 15.60 -15.10 5.02
CA GLY A 85 16.96 -14.77 4.55
C GLY A 85 17.26 -13.28 4.45
N PRO A 86 18.54 -12.91 4.29
CA PRO A 86 18.96 -11.51 4.23
C PRO A 86 18.38 -10.81 3.00
N LYS A 87 18.12 -9.52 3.15
CA LYS A 87 17.50 -8.65 2.15
C LYS A 87 18.33 -7.38 2.05
N MET A 88 18.68 -6.99 0.83
CA MET A 88 19.28 -5.68 0.59
C MET A 88 18.18 -4.69 0.20
N LEU A 89 18.21 -3.54 0.86
CA LEU A 89 17.48 -2.35 0.45
C LEU A 89 18.47 -1.43 -0.25
N TRP A 90 18.14 -0.99 -1.46
CA TRP A 90 18.93 -0.01 -2.20
C TRP A 90 18.40 1.40 -1.92
N GLN A 91 19.31 2.38 -1.87
CA GLN A 91 19.00 3.73 -1.40
C GLN A 91 17.77 4.34 -2.08
N PHE A 92 16.88 4.91 -1.27
CA PHE A 92 15.60 5.53 -1.69
C PHE A 92 14.56 4.57 -2.32
N GLY A 93 14.81 3.26 -2.36
CA GLY A 93 13.81 2.29 -2.82
C GLY A 93 12.52 2.31 -1.98
N GLU A 94 12.65 2.55 -0.67
CA GLU A 94 11.54 2.75 0.28
C GLU A 94 10.76 4.05 0.07
N LEU A 95 11.21 4.92 -0.83
CA LEU A 95 10.53 6.16 -1.23
C LEU A 95 10.13 6.14 -2.71
N GLY A 96 10.31 5.02 -3.40
CA GLY A 96 9.99 4.86 -4.82
C GLY A 96 10.88 5.70 -5.70
N TYR A 97 12.20 5.60 -5.57
CA TYR A 97 13.12 6.42 -6.34
C TYR A 97 13.02 6.15 -7.85
N ASP A 98 12.66 7.19 -8.60
CA ASP A 98 12.11 7.13 -9.96
C ASP A 98 13.03 7.73 -11.03
N TYR A 99 14.28 8.04 -10.67
CA TYR A 99 15.29 8.41 -11.66
C TYR A 99 15.86 7.15 -12.31
N SER A 100 16.18 7.20 -13.60
CA SER A 100 16.92 6.11 -14.25
C SER A 100 18.32 5.95 -13.65
N ILE A 101 18.86 4.74 -13.66
CA ILE A 101 20.30 4.49 -13.40
C ILE A 101 21.21 5.24 -14.37
N ASN A 102 20.69 5.61 -15.53
CA ASN A 102 21.37 6.35 -16.59
C ASN A 102 21.00 7.85 -16.60
N HIS A 103 20.42 8.37 -15.52
CA HIS A 103 20.10 9.80 -15.42
C HIS A 103 21.37 10.66 -15.39
N CYS A 104 21.42 11.65 -16.28
CA CYS A 104 22.48 12.62 -16.44
C CYS A 104 22.23 13.87 -15.59
N THR A 105 23.31 14.54 -15.19
CA THR A 105 23.23 15.81 -14.43
C THR A 105 22.49 16.93 -15.16
N ASN A 106 22.49 16.90 -16.49
CA ASN A 106 21.75 17.85 -17.35
C ASN A 106 20.25 17.53 -17.49
N GLY A 107 19.74 16.53 -16.77
CA GLY A 107 18.34 16.12 -16.80
C GLY A 107 17.98 15.06 -17.83
N THR A 108 18.89 14.70 -18.75
CA THR A 108 18.63 13.68 -19.78
C THR A 108 18.85 12.25 -19.26
N VAL A 109 18.55 11.24 -20.09
CA VAL A 109 18.84 9.83 -19.80
C VAL A 109 19.75 9.30 -20.90
N ASN A 110 20.97 8.87 -20.53
CA ASN A 110 21.97 8.34 -21.45
C ASN A 110 22.85 7.30 -20.74
N ASN A 111 23.20 6.21 -21.42
CA ASN A 111 24.07 5.15 -20.88
C ASN A 111 25.44 5.66 -20.39
N ALA A 112 25.96 6.73 -20.99
CA ALA A 112 27.21 7.35 -20.55
C ALA A 112 27.13 7.93 -19.12
N CYS A 113 25.91 8.23 -18.64
CA CYS A 113 25.67 8.84 -17.34
C CYS A 113 25.46 7.80 -16.23
N ARG A 114 25.88 6.54 -16.41
CA ARG A 114 25.73 5.51 -15.37
C ARG A 114 26.37 5.93 -14.05
N LEU A 115 27.54 6.53 -14.13
CA LEU A 115 28.34 6.96 -12.97
C LEU A 115 28.04 8.41 -12.54
N ASP A 116 27.19 9.13 -13.27
CA ASP A 116 26.80 10.48 -12.88
C ASP A 116 26.12 10.49 -11.51
N PRO A 117 26.34 11.53 -10.68
CA PRO A 117 25.64 11.66 -9.42
C PRO A 117 24.14 11.77 -9.66
N LYS A 118 23.38 10.90 -8.98
CA LYS A 118 21.93 10.87 -9.03
C LYS A 118 21.35 11.80 -7.96
N PRO A 119 20.25 12.53 -8.25
CA PRO A 119 19.72 13.50 -7.30
C PRO A 119 19.33 12.90 -5.94
N ILE A 120 19.68 13.59 -4.85
CA ILE A 120 19.22 13.23 -3.51
C ILE A 120 17.76 13.71 -3.35
N ARG A 121 16.86 12.85 -2.86
CA ARG A 121 15.41 13.11 -2.81
C ARG A 121 14.82 12.99 -1.41
N TRP A 122 15.36 13.76 -0.46
CA TRP A 122 14.78 13.85 0.89
C TRP A 122 13.39 14.47 0.89
N ASP A 123 13.08 15.32 -0.09
CA ASP A 123 11.78 15.92 -0.31
C ASP A 123 10.66 14.88 -0.55
N TYR A 124 11.01 13.64 -0.94
CA TYR A 124 10.04 12.55 -1.11
C TYR A 124 9.32 12.21 0.20
N LEU A 125 9.92 12.45 1.37
CA LEU A 125 9.27 12.25 2.66
C LEU A 125 8.11 13.23 2.91
N ASN A 126 8.05 14.35 2.18
CA ASN A 126 6.96 15.31 2.25
C ASN A 126 5.80 14.93 1.32
N GLN A 127 5.97 13.94 0.44
CA GLN A 127 4.92 13.43 -0.45
C GLN A 127 4.16 12.30 0.25
N PRO A 128 2.85 12.45 0.51
CA PRO A 128 2.09 11.50 1.33
C PRO A 128 2.18 10.04 0.86
N GLU A 129 2.06 9.79 -0.44
CA GLU A 129 2.08 8.43 -1.01
C GLU A 129 3.48 7.79 -0.93
N ARG A 130 4.54 8.57 -1.06
CA ARG A 130 5.92 8.07 -0.90
C ARG A 130 6.25 7.82 0.56
N LYS A 131 5.80 8.71 1.45
CA LYS A 131 5.88 8.49 2.89
C LYS A 131 5.10 7.23 3.30
N GLN A 132 3.99 6.93 2.63
CA GLN A 132 3.26 5.68 2.87
C GLN A 132 4.09 4.45 2.54
N LEU A 133 4.76 4.42 1.38
CA LEU A 133 5.70 3.34 1.04
C LEU A 133 6.80 3.20 2.09
N PHE A 134 7.37 4.32 2.55
CA PHE A 134 8.36 4.33 3.63
C PHE A 134 7.83 3.69 4.91
N GLU A 135 6.62 4.05 5.35
CA GLU A 135 6.02 3.46 6.56
C GLU A 135 5.70 1.97 6.37
N VAL A 136 5.28 1.53 5.18
CA VAL A 136 5.10 0.10 4.86
C VAL A 136 6.43 -0.63 4.99
N THR A 137 7.49 -0.13 4.35
CA THR A 137 8.83 -0.74 4.43
C THR A 137 9.37 -0.75 5.86
N ARG A 138 9.27 0.37 6.59
CA ARG A 138 9.64 0.47 8.01
C ARG A 138 8.92 -0.57 8.86
N SER A 139 7.63 -0.77 8.61
CA SER A 139 6.82 -1.75 9.33
C SER A 139 7.28 -3.18 9.09
N LEU A 140 7.60 -3.51 7.83
CA LEU A 140 8.11 -4.83 7.47
C LEU A 140 9.47 -5.09 8.10
N LEU A 141 10.35 -4.09 8.13
CA LEU A 141 11.65 -4.20 8.81
C LEU A 141 11.49 -4.33 10.34
N PHE A 142 10.52 -3.62 10.94
CA PHE A 142 10.16 -3.81 12.34
C PHE A 142 9.67 -5.23 12.61
N LEU A 143 8.78 -5.76 11.76
CA LEU A 143 8.28 -7.12 11.88
C LEU A 143 9.41 -8.15 11.79
N ARG A 144 10.28 -8.03 10.79
CA ARG A 144 11.45 -8.89 10.63
C ARG A 144 12.37 -8.86 11.85
N LYS A 145 12.65 -7.66 12.38
CA LYS A 145 13.54 -7.50 13.53
C LYS A 145 12.98 -8.11 14.83
N ASN A 146 11.67 -8.08 15.02
CA ASN A 146 11.06 -8.35 16.33
C ASN A 146 10.26 -9.67 16.39
N TYR A 147 10.04 -10.36 15.26
CA TYR A 147 9.25 -11.59 15.22
C TYR A 147 9.99 -12.69 14.47
N GLU A 148 10.39 -13.73 15.19
CA GLU A 148 11.17 -14.88 14.69
C GLU A 148 10.52 -15.58 13.49
N VAL A 149 9.19 -15.52 13.35
CA VAL A 149 8.46 -16.10 12.21
C VAL A 149 8.99 -15.59 10.85
N PHE A 150 9.54 -14.37 10.77
CA PHE A 150 10.14 -13.84 9.53
C PHE A 150 11.52 -14.42 9.20
N HIS A 151 12.09 -15.21 10.12
CA HIS A 151 13.34 -15.94 9.97
C HIS A 151 13.16 -17.46 9.97
N THR A 152 11.91 -17.94 9.98
CA THR A 152 11.57 -19.36 9.98
C THR A 152 12.08 -20.11 8.76
N LYS A 153 12.35 -21.41 8.92
CA LYS A 153 12.58 -22.35 7.81
C LYS A 153 11.29 -23.07 7.39
N ASP A 154 10.25 -23.04 8.23
CA ASP A 154 8.92 -23.55 7.88
C ASP A 154 8.10 -22.44 7.22
N PHE A 155 8.22 -22.37 5.90
CA PHE A 155 7.44 -21.47 5.09
C PHE A 155 7.02 -22.09 3.75
N THR A 156 5.90 -21.60 3.22
CA THR A 156 5.42 -21.89 1.87
C THR A 156 5.52 -20.62 1.04
N ALA A 157 6.02 -20.73 -0.19
CA ALA A 157 6.15 -19.62 -1.13
C ALA A 157 5.52 -20.03 -2.47
N GLN A 158 4.36 -19.46 -2.80
CA GLN A 158 3.66 -19.65 -4.07
C GLN A 158 3.94 -18.43 -4.95
N LEU A 159 5.05 -18.49 -5.67
CA LEU A 159 5.66 -17.35 -6.37
C LEU A 159 5.88 -17.60 -7.87
N SER A 160 5.17 -18.57 -8.45
CA SER A 160 5.27 -18.92 -9.88
C SER A 160 4.80 -17.77 -10.80
N SER A 161 4.66 -18.02 -12.09
CA SER A 161 4.31 -16.97 -13.08
C SER A 161 2.90 -16.38 -12.92
N SER A 162 2.04 -16.95 -12.07
CA SER A 162 0.73 -16.36 -11.77
C SER A 162 0.87 -14.96 -11.14
N SER A 163 -0.07 -14.08 -11.48
CA SER A 163 -0.21 -12.74 -10.90
C SER A 163 -0.50 -12.79 -9.40
N GLU A 164 -1.21 -13.82 -8.97
CA GLU A 164 -1.55 -14.10 -7.59
C GLU A 164 -0.35 -14.74 -6.90
N LYS A 165 0.14 -14.12 -5.83
CA LYS A 165 1.29 -14.62 -5.09
C LYS A 165 0.97 -14.73 -3.62
N GLN A 166 1.45 -15.80 -2.99
CA GLN A 166 1.25 -16.05 -1.57
C GLN A 166 2.57 -16.46 -0.89
N THR A 167 2.78 -16.01 0.34
CA THR A 167 3.79 -16.55 1.26
C THR A 167 3.14 -16.84 2.61
N ILE A 168 3.43 -18.01 3.19
CA ILE A 168 2.95 -18.43 4.50
C ILE A 168 4.17 -18.72 5.36
N LEU A 169 4.28 -18.06 6.50
CA LEU A 169 5.36 -18.24 7.47
C LEU A 169 4.78 -18.86 8.74
N ARG A 170 5.45 -19.89 9.27
CA ARG A 170 4.97 -20.62 10.44
C ARG A 170 5.98 -20.61 11.57
N SER A 171 5.47 -20.45 12.79
CA SER A 171 6.24 -20.60 14.03
C SER A 171 5.32 -21.00 15.18
N ALA A 172 5.90 -21.33 16.35
CA ALA A 172 5.12 -21.72 17.52
C ALA A 172 4.25 -20.59 18.11
N ASP A 173 4.67 -19.32 18.01
CA ASP A 173 3.96 -18.17 18.59
C ASP A 173 3.09 -17.41 17.57
N LEU A 174 3.60 -17.24 16.35
CA LEU A 174 2.97 -16.41 15.33
C LEU A 174 3.03 -17.08 13.97
N ASN A 175 1.89 -17.11 13.28
CA ASN A 175 1.83 -17.43 11.87
C ASN A 175 1.51 -16.17 11.07
N VAL A 176 2.09 -16.07 9.88
CA VAL A 176 1.92 -14.92 8.97
C VAL A 176 1.50 -15.43 7.60
N VAL A 177 0.50 -14.78 7.01
CA VAL A 177 0.07 -15.05 5.63
C VAL A 177 0.15 -13.75 4.85
N VAL A 178 0.94 -13.72 3.80
CA VAL A 178 1.03 -12.64 2.82
C VAL A 178 0.38 -13.10 1.52
N ALA A 179 -0.49 -12.30 0.95
CA ALA A 179 -1.03 -12.54 -0.39
C ALA A 179 -1.21 -11.23 -1.15
N GLY A 180 -1.09 -11.28 -2.47
CA GLY A 180 -1.33 -10.11 -3.30
C GLY A 180 -1.46 -10.41 -4.78
N ASN A 181 -2.04 -9.45 -5.50
CA ASN A 181 -2.34 -9.55 -6.92
C ASN A 181 -1.40 -8.61 -7.72
N PHE A 182 -0.38 -9.20 -8.34
CA PHE A 182 0.52 -8.52 -9.29
C PHE A 182 -0.10 -8.36 -10.69
N GLY A 183 -1.35 -8.72 -10.92
CA GLY A 183 -2.07 -8.39 -12.15
C GLY A 183 -2.47 -6.91 -12.23
N VAL A 184 -3.00 -6.52 -13.39
CA VAL A 184 -3.60 -5.20 -13.65
C VAL A 184 -5.14 -5.23 -13.67
N SER A 185 -5.73 -6.37 -13.32
CA SER A 185 -7.17 -6.59 -13.18
C SER A 185 -7.49 -7.24 -11.83
N SER A 186 -8.72 -7.10 -11.34
CA SER A 186 -9.17 -7.82 -10.14
C SER A 186 -9.16 -9.33 -10.36
N SER A 187 -8.77 -10.09 -9.34
CA SER A 187 -8.71 -11.54 -9.39
C SER A 187 -9.13 -12.14 -8.04
N SER A 188 -9.90 -13.23 -8.07
CA SER A 188 -10.26 -13.99 -6.88
C SER A 188 -9.47 -15.29 -6.86
N PHE A 189 -8.75 -15.55 -5.77
CA PHE A 189 -7.96 -16.76 -5.64
C PHE A 189 -7.97 -17.32 -4.22
N THR A 190 -7.66 -18.60 -4.13
CA THR A 190 -7.61 -19.34 -2.86
C THR A 190 -6.35 -18.93 -2.09
N VAL A 191 -6.54 -18.26 -0.95
CA VAL A 191 -5.51 -17.95 0.02
C VAL A 191 -5.51 -19.06 1.07
N ASN A 192 -4.39 -19.77 1.22
CA ASN A 192 -4.25 -20.82 2.23
C ASN A 192 -3.82 -20.25 3.58
N PHE A 193 -4.33 -20.81 4.67
CA PHE A 193 -4.04 -20.43 6.03
C PHE A 193 -3.60 -21.68 6.84
N PRO A 194 -2.62 -21.56 7.75
CA PRO A 194 -2.22 -22.66 8.61
C PRO A 194 -3.33 -23.27 9.49
N ALA A 195 -4.35 -22.49 9.84
CA ALA A 195 -5.45 -22.92 10.68
C ALA A 195 -6.70 -22.05 10.45
N ALA A 196 -7.86 -22.61 10.80
CA ALA A 196 -9.11 -21.87 10.93
C ALA A 196 -9.03 -20.86 12.09
N GLY A 197 -9.92 -19.86 12.07
CA GLY A 197 -10.05 -18.86 13.10
C GLY A 197 -9.90 -17.43 12.59
N LYS A 198 -9.70 -16.50 13.53
CA LYS A 198 -9.62 -15.06 13.25
C LYS A 198 -8.19 -14.65 12.91
N TRP A 199 -8.02 -14.03 11.74
CA TRP A 199 -6.76 -13.54 11.22
C TRP A 199 -6.79 -12.03 11.10
N TYR A 200 -5.75 -11.36 11.57
CA TYR A 200 -5.71 -9.90 11.69
C TYR A 200 -4.83 -9.31 10.60
N ASN A 201 -5.40 -8.44 9.76
CA ASN A 201 -4.62 -7.70 8.77
C ASN A 201 -3.75 -6.69 9.52
N TYR A 202 -2.44 -6.82 9.35
CA TYR A 202 -1.47 -6.03 10.09
C TYR A 202 -1.61 -4.54 9.78
N PHE A 203 -1.83 -4.19 8.52
CA PHE A 203 -1.81 -2.79 8.09
C PHE A 203 -3.15 -2.10 8.34
N THR A 204 -4.27 -2.74 7.97
CA THR A 204 -5.61 -2.14 8.12
C THR A 204 -6.17 -2.27 9.53
N ARG A 205 -5.58 -3.13 10.39
CA ARG A 205 -6.05 -3.46 11.75
C ARG A 205 -7.36 -4.24 11.82
N ASP A 206 -8.01 -4.44 10.69
CA ASP A 206 -9.20 -5.26 10.50
C ASP A 206 -8.85 -6.77 10.61
N SER A 207 -9.84 -7.63 10.46
CA SER A 207 -9.72 -9.06 10.59
C SER A 207 -10.69 -9.81 9.69
N ILE A 208 -10.30 -11.03 9.32
CA ILE A 208 -11.16 -11.98 8.63
C ILE A 208 -11.32 -13.23 9.50
N THR A 209 -12.44 -13.92 9.36
CA THR A 209 -12.65 -15.25 9.95
C THR A 209 -12.53 -16.30 8.85
N VAL A 210 -11.55 -17.19 9.00
CA VAL A 210 -11.29 -18.30 8.08
C VAL A 210 -11.91 -19.57 8.69
N ASN A 211 -12.87 -20.19 8.01
CA ASN A 211 -13.60 -21.35 8.55
C ASN A 211 -12.86 -22.69 8.38
N GLY A 212 -11.73 -22.72 7.68
CA GLY A 212 -10.91 -23.91 7.41
C GLY A 212 -9.43 -23.53 7.25
N THR A 213 -8.71 -24.21 6.34
CA THR A 213 -7.31 -23.89 6.02
C THR A 213 -7.15 -23.10 4.72
N SER A 214 -8.24 -22.59 4.16
CA SER A 214 -8.21 -21.74 2.98
C SER A 214 -9.46 -20.86 2.88
N GLN A 215 -9.34 -19.76 2.14
CA GLN A 215 -10.45 -18.87 1.81
C GLN A 215 -10.23 -18.27 0.42
N THR A 216 -11.27 -18.25 -0.41
CA THR A 216 -11.25 -17.49 -1.67
C THR A 216 -11.45 -16.01 -1.36
N ILE A 217 -10.48 -15.18 -1.75
CA ILE A 217 -10.50 -13.74 -1.48
C ILE A 217 -10.35 -13.01 -2.82
N ASN A 218 -11.18 -11.99 -3.04
CA ASN A 218 -11.05 -11.09 -4.18
C ASN A 218 -10.00 -10.03 -3.87
N PHE A 219 -9.02 -9.89 -4.76
CA PHE A 219 -8.02 -8.84 -4.73
C PHE A 219 -8.14 -7.94 -5.96
N GLN A 220 -8.24 -6.64 -5.74
CA GLN A 220 -8.10 -5.64 -6.79
C GLN A 220 -6.69 -5.64 -7.37
N ALA A 221 -6.51 -5.00 -8.52
CA ALA A 221 -5.21 -4.89 -9.18
C ALA A 221 -4.17 -4.21 -8.27
N GLY A 222 -3.03 -4.88 -8.01
CA GLY A 222 -1.98 -4.39 -7.11
C GLY A 222 -2.33 -4.46 -5.62
N GLN A 223 -3.49 -5.00 -5.24
CA GLN A 223 -3.87 -5.13 -3.83
C GLN A 223 -3.04 -6.22 -3.15
N TYR A 224 -2.76 -6.00 -1.87
CA TYR A 224 -2.01 -6.93 -1.02
C TYR A 224 -2.55 -6.94 0.41
N SER A 225 -2.25 -8.02 1.11
CA SER A 225 -2.58 -8.21 2.52
C SER A 225 -1.46 -8.96 3.23
N LEU A 226 -1.25 -8.61 4.50
CA LEU A 226 -0.44 -9.37 5.45
C LEU A 226 -1.31 -9.64 6.67
N TRP A 227 -1.63 -10.91 6.90
CA TRP A 227 -2.39 -11.36 8.06
C TRP A 227 -1.50 -12.04 9.08
N THR A 228 -1.90 -11.90 10.34
CA THR A 228 -1.25 -12.48 11.51
C THR A 228 -2.26 -13.31 12.29
N SER A 229 -1.83 -14.45 12.85
CA SER A 229 -2.70 -15.34 13.64
C SER A 229 -3.14 -14.75 14.98
N ARG A 230 -2.52 -13.65 15.42
CA ARG A 230 -2.92 -12.85 16.57
C ARG A 230 -2.71 -11.36 16.29
N LYS A 231 -3.53 -10.52 16.92
CA LYS A 231 -3.43 -9.06 16.77
C LYS A 231 -2.10 -8.55 17.36
N LEU A 232 -1.30 -7.88 16.54
CA LEU A 232 -0.04 -7.28 17.00
C LEU A 232 -0.28 -5.84 17.51
N PRO A 233 0.31 -5.41 18.64
CA PRO A 233 0.01 -4.10 19.24
C PRO A 233 0.59 -2.91 18.47
N ASN A 234 1.76 -3.07 17.83
CA ASN A 234 2.54 -1.98 17.23
C ASN A 234 2.35 -1.83 15.71
N ALA A 235 1.26 -2.34 15.15
CA ALA A 235 1.02 -2.18 13.73
C ALA A 235 0.62 -0.73 13.44
N PRO A 236 1.30 -0.02 12.52
CA PRO A 236 0.86 1.31 12.16
C PRO A 236 -0.51 1.21 11.51
N ALA A 237 -1.42 2.13 11.86
CA ALA A 237 -2.71 2.25 11.21
C ALA A 237 -2.50 2.75 9.77
N LEU A 238 -2.01 1.90 8.88
CA LEU A 238 -1.81 2.23 7.49
C LEU A 238 -3.13 2.01 6.77
N ILE A 239 -3.58 3.04 6.08
CA ILE A 239 -4.70 2.91 5.17
C ILE A 239 -4.17 2.24 3.92
N LEU A 240 -4.15 0.90 3.95
CA LEU A 240 -4.13 0.11 2.73
C LEU A 240 -5.51 0.24 2.12
N THR A 241 -5.74 1.33 1.43
CA THR A 241 -6.91 1.40 0.58
C THR A 241 -6.35 1.69 -0.79
N SER A 242 -6.61 0.72 -1.67
CA SER A 242 -7.31 0.97 -2.91
C SER A 242 -7.88 2.38 -3.04
N THR A 243 -7.79 2.90 -4.26
CA THR A 243 -8.09 4.26 -4.72
C THR A 243 -9.02 5.12 -3.84
N ARG A 244 -8.81 6.43 -3.85
CA ARG A 244 -9.70 7.45 -3.25
C ARG A 244 -11.20 7.16 -3.50
N GLU A 245 -11.53 6.55 -4.64
CA GLU A 245 -12.88 6.09 -5.01
C GLU A 245 -13.44 5.00 -4.09
N GLU A 246 -12.64 4.02 -3.65
CA GLU A 246 -13.09 2.98 -2.70
C GLU A 246 -13.24 3.53 -1.28
N LEU A 247 -12.36 4.44 -0.85
CA LEU A 247 -12.52 5.16 0.42
C LEU A 247 -13.83 5.97 0.43
N GLN A 248 -14.14 6.62 -0.70
CA GLN A 248 -15.37 7.39 -0.88
C GLN A 248 -16.60 6.49 -0.98
N ALA A 249 -16.51 5.34 -1.67
CA ALA A 249 -17.58 4.34 -1.73
C ALA A 249 -17.84 3.66 -0.38
N ARG A 250 -16.79 3.38 0.39
CA ARG A 250 -16.87 2.74 1.71
C ARG A 250 -17.57 3.64 2.74
N HIS A 251 -17.21 4.91 2.75
CA HIS A 251 -17.74 5.86 3.73
C HIS A 251 -18.96 6.62 3.23
N GLN A 252 -19.35 6.46 1.96
CA GLN A 252 -20.54 7.07 1.36
C GLN A 252 -20.66 8.56 1.73
N LEU A 253 -19.53 9.28 1.67
CA LEU A 253 -19.50 10.70 2.06
C LEU A 253 -20.34 11.49 1.06
N ASP A 254 -21.35 12.18 1.59
CA ASP A 254 -22.23 13.05 0.83
C ASP A 254 -22.49 14.35 1.59
N VAL A 255 -22.71 15.43 0.83
CA VAL A 255 -22.96 16.77 1.35
C VAL A 255 -24.14 17.37 0.60
N PHE A 256 -25.20 17.71 1.33
CA PHE A 256 -26.40 18.26 0.75
C PHE A 256 -27.04 19.35 1.62
N PRO A 257 -27.75 20.33 1.02
CA PRO A 257 -27.78 20.60 -0.41
C PRO A 257 -26.41 21.10 -0.90
N ASN A 258 -26.07 20.80 -2.15
CA ASN A 258 -24.89 21.34 -2.83
C ASN A 258 -25.23 21.57 -4.30
N PRO A 259 -25.40 22.83 -4.77
CA PRO A 259 -25.12 24.08 -4.07
C PRO A 259 -26.03 24.38 -2.86
N THR A 260 -25.55 25.20 -1.91
CA THR A 260 -26.24 25.58 -0.67
C THR A 260 -26.37 27.11 -0.52
N GLN A 261 -27.34 27.57 0.28
CA GLN A 261 -27.46 28.96 0.76
C GLN A 261 -26.74 29.18 2.12
N GLY A 262 -25.98 28.20 2.58
CA GLY A 262 -25.15 28.26 3.80
C GLY A 262 -25.31 27.03 4.69
N ALA A 263 -26.53 26.53 4.87
CA ALA A 263 -26.78 25.33 5.66
C ALA A 263 -26.44 24.05 4.89
N ILE A 264 -25.64 23.16 5.48
CA ILE A 264 -25.28 21.87 4.88
C ILE A 264 -25.46 20.73 5.88
N GLN A 265 -25.79 19.57 5.35
CA GLN A 265 -25.76 18.30 6.06
C GLN A 265 -24.73 17.40 5.40
N VAL A 266 -23.85 16.85 6.23
CA VAL A 266 -22.83 15.89 5.86
C VAL A 266 -23.29 14.52 6.34
N ARG A 267 -23.38 13.56 5.41
CA ARG A 267 -23.70 12.16 5.69
C ARG A 267 -22.49 11.31 5.35
N PHE A 268 -22.19 10.34 6.20
CA PHE A 268 -21.16 9.34 5.93
C PHE A 268 -21.46 8.08 6.75
N THR A 269 -20.95 6.94 6.33
CA THR A 269 -21.10 5.65 7.01
C THR A 269 -19.74 5.22 7.55
N LEU A 270 -19.70 4.81 8.81
CA LEU A 270 -18.50 4.24 9.43
C LEU A 270 -18.67 2.72 9.52
N PRO A 271 -17.83 1.91 8.84
CA PRO A 271 -17.91 0.44 8.95
C PRO A 271 -17.65 -0.06 10.38
N GLU A 272 -16.80 0.63 11.12
CA GLU A 272 -16.49 0.36 12.52
C GLU A 272 -16.36 1.66 13.32
N ALA A 273 -16.24 1.56 14.66
CA ALA A 273 -16.10 2.74 15.50
C ALA A 273 -14.72 3.38 15.32
N GLU A 274 -14.67 4.61 14.83
CA GLU A 274 -13.44 5.30 14.45
C GLU A 274 -13.40 6.74 14.95
N TRP A 275 -12.19 7.30 15.05
CA TRP A 275 -12.02 8.72 15.31
C TRP A 275 -12.19 9.51 14.00
N VAL A 276 -13.10 10.49 14.03
CA VAL A 276 -13.50 11.29 12.88
C VAL A 276 -13.29 12.78 13.16
N LYS A 277 -12.83 13.50 12.15
CA LYS A 277 -12.81 14.97 12.13
C LYS A 277 -13.36 15.48 10.81
N VAL A 278 -14.43 16.26 10.86
CA VAL A 278 -15.06 16.90 9.70
C VAL A 278 -14.81 18.39 9.78
N GLN A 279 -14.16 18.96 8.77
CA GLN A 279 -13.82 20.37 8.71
C GLN A 279 -14.20 20.97 7.37
N LEU A 280 -14.56 22.25 7.39
CA LEU A 280 -14.83 23.04 6.19
C LEU A 280 -13.68 24.03 5.96
N PHE A 281 -13.18 24.08 4.74
CA PHE A 281 -12.10 24.96 4.33
C PHE A 281 -12.58 25.96 3.28
N ASN A 282 -12.10 27.19 3.33
CA ASN A 282 -12.27 28.15 2.23
C ASN A 282 -11.26 27.88 1.10
N ASN A 283 -11.36 28.63 0.01
CA ASN A 283 -10.44 28.55 -1.14
C ASN A 283 -8.98 28.92 -0.83
N LEU A 284 -8.72 29.59 0.31
CA LEU A 284 -7.37 29.90 0.81
C LEU A 284 -6.80 28.78 1.70
N GLY A 285 -7.55 27.69 1.91
CA GLY A 285 -7.14 26.56 2.76
C GLY A 285 -7.24 26.84 4.27
N GLN A 286 -7.93 27.91 4.67
CA GLN A 286 -8.19 28.21 6.07
C GLN A 286 -9.39 27.41 6.58
N VAL A 287 -9.31 26.93 7.82
CA VAL A 287 -10.43 26.25 8.48
C VAL A 287 -11.50 27.29 8.82
N VAL A 288 -12.66 27.15 8.20
CA VAL A 288 -13.84 27.98 8.46
C VAL A 288 -14.64 27.42 9.63
N ALA A 289 -14.77 26.09 9.69
CA ALA A 289 -15.52 25.42 10.75
C ALA A 289 -15.00 23.99 10.97
N THR A 290 -15.17 23.48 12.19
CA THR A 290 -15.05 22.06 12.52
C THR A 290 -16.43 21.55 12.89
N LEU A 291 -17.04 20.79 11.98
CA LEU A 291 -18.42 20.32 12.11
C LEU A 291 -18.53 19.16 13.10
N ALA A 292 -17.49 18.33 13.17
CA ALA A 292 -17.40 17.24 14.14
C ALA A 292 -15.93 16.88 14.42
N GLN A 293 -15.64 16.46 15.65
CA GLN A 293 -14.34 15.95 16.05
C GLN A 293 -14.48 15.01 17.25
N GLY A 294 -14.09 13.75 17.09
CA GLY A 294 -14.12 12.78 18.18
C GLY A 294 -14.28 11.33 17.72
N GLN A 295 -14.38 10.43 18.69
CA GLN A 295 -14.66 9.02 18.43
C GLN A 295 -16.15 8.84 18.15
N MET A 296 -16.47 8.18 17.05
CA MET A 296 -17.84 7.91 16.59
C MET A 296 -18.07 6.40 16.47
N GLY A 297 -19.31 5.97 16.70
CA GLY A 297 -19.69 4.56 16.59
C GLY A 297 -19.78 4.08 15.14
N ALA A 298 -19.78 2.76 14.95
CA ALA A 298 -20.08 2.16 13.65
C ALA A 298 -21.51 2.50 13.20
N GLY A 299 -21.72 2.56 11.88
CA GLY A 299 -23.00 2.84 11.24
C GLY A 299 -23.09 4.21 10.57
N PRO A 300 -24.29 4.59 10.09
CA PRO A 300 -24.54 5.89 9.48
C PRO A 300 -24.36 7.03 10.48
N GLN A 301 -23.64 8.06 10.05
CA GLN A 301 -23.37 9.28 10.80
C GLN A 301 -23.91 10.48 10.03
N GLN A 302 -24.35 11.48 10.79
CA GLN A 302 -24.89 12.72 10.23
C GLN A 302 -24.43 13.91 11.06
N VAL A 303 -23.87 14.90 10.37
CA VAL A 303 -23.40 16.15 10.98
C VAL A 303 -24.02 17.32 10.23
N GLN A 304 -24.44 18.36 10.95
CA GLN A 304 -25.10 19.52 10.37
C GLN A 304 -24.31 20.80 10.65
N TRP A 305 -24.33 21.69 9.66
CA TRP A 305 -23.90 23.08 9.80
C TRP A 305 -25.07 23.98 9.41
N LYS A 306 -25.41 24.96 10.25
CA LYS A 306 -26.58 25.83 10.06
C LYS A 306 -26.22 27.31 9.96
N GLU A 307 -24.95 27.66 10.14
CA GLU A 307 -24.55 29.07 10.12
C GLU A 307 -24.38 29.55 8.68
N LYS A 308 -24.60 30.84 8.48
CA LYS A 308 -24.51 31.48 7.17
C LYS A 308 -23.04 31.50 6.72
N LEU A 309 -22.78 30.97 5.53
CA LEU A 309 -21.49 31.06 4.86
C LEU A 309 -21.57 32.16 3.79
N SER A 310 -20.47 32.88 3.56
CA SER A 310 -20.38 33.81 2.44
C SER A 310 -20.40 33.03 1.11
N PRO A 311 -21.04 33.54 0.05
CA PRO A 311 -21.03 32.90 -1.26
C PRO A 311 -19.60 32.61 -1.74
N GLY A 312 -19.37 31.43 -2.29
CA GLY A 312 -18.04 30.99 -2.72
C GLY A 312 -17.86 29.47 -2.75
N LEU A 313 -16.67 29.05 -3.15
CA LEU A 313 -16.26 27.65 -3.16
C LEU A 313 -15.57 27.28 -1.85
N TYR A 314 -16.07 26.22 -1.22
CA TYR A 314 -15.50 25.63 -0.01
C TYR A 314 -15.16 24.17 -0.26
N TYR A 315 -14.29 23.61 0.59
CA TYR A 315 -13.94 22.20 0.57
C TYR A 315 -14.25 21.59 1.93
N LEU A 316 -15.18 20.64 1.95
CA LEU A 316 -15.38 19.79 3.11
C LEU A 316 -14.31 18.72 3.10
N ARG A 317 -13.58 18.58 4.20
CA ARG A 317 -12.60 17.52 4.42
C ARG A 317 -13.04 16.68 5.61
N MET A 318 -13.19 15.39 5.39
CA MET A 318 -13.42 14.42 6.45
C MET A 318 -12.16 13.58 6.64
N GLN A 319 -11.61 13.62 7.84
CA GLN A 319 -10.57 12.71 8.27
C GLN A 319 -11.20 11.56 9.07
N VAL A 320 -10.95 10.33 8.65
CA VAL A 320 -11.37 9.10 9.36
C VAL A 320 -10.13 8.23 9.54
N GLY A 321 -9.72 7.99 10.78
CA GLY A 321 -8.43 7.38 11.07
C GLY A 321 -7.26 8.18 10.46
N ARG A 322 -6.54 7.60 9.50
CA ARG A 322 -5.48 8.27 8.72
C ARG A 322 -5.93 8.75 7.33
N GLY A 323 -7.21 8.59 7.01
CA GLY A 323 -7.76 8.74 5.67
C GLY A 323 -8.37 10.10 5.53
N VAL A 324 -8.25 10.70 4.35
CA VAL A 324 -8.77 12.03 4.09
C VAL A 324 -9.67 11.95 2.87
N LEU A 325 -10.97 12.17 3.09
CA LEU A 325 -11.94 12.41 2.03
C LEU A 325 -12.15 13.91 1.88
N SER A 326 -12.39 14.37 0.66
CA SER A 326 -12.68 15.78 0.40
C SER A 326 -13.71 15.94 -0.70
N GLN A 327 -14.70 16.80 -0.46
CA GLN A 327 -15.80 17.11 -1.36
C GLN A 327 -15.97 18.63 -1.47
N ALA A 328 -16.15 19.12 -2.69
CA ALA A 328 -16.41 20.53 -2.95
C ALA A 328 -17.82 20.89 -2.49
N VAL A 329 -17.98 22.08 -1.89
CA VAL A 329 -19.25 22.64 -1.45
C VAL A 329 -19.38 24.04 -2.04
N VAL A 330 -20.41 24.26 -2.85
CA VAL A 330 -20.68 25.54 -3.49
C VAL A 330 -21.73 26.28 -2.67
N VAL A 331 -21.37 27.46 -2.15
CA VAL A 331 -22.31 28.36 -1.44
C VAL A 331 -22.72 29.47 -2.40
N GLN A 332 -24.02 29.67 -2.56
CA GLN A 332 -24.64 30.70 -3.42
C GLN A 332 -25.26 31.83 -2.60
#